data_AF-A0A365H8Y1-F1
#
_entry.id   AF-A0A365H8Y1-F1
#
_cell.length_a   1.000
_cell.length_b   1.000
_cell.length_c   1.000
_cell.angle_alpha   90.00
_cell.angle_beta   90.00
_cell.angle_gamma   90.00
#
_symmetry.space_group_name_H-M   'P 1'
#
loop_
_entity.id
_entity.type
_entity.pdbx_description
1 polymer ?
#
loop_
_entity_poly.entity_id
_entity_poly.type
_entity_poly.pdbx_seq_one_letter_code
_entity_poly.pdbx_strand_id
1 'polypeptide(L)'
;MNTQEGKNPMPIYDTYVRNRLEDARNECAEAEVNLVRAMENGDELADAVAEVAWTRALASWWDAAVTAIDHEGTDPVDALAQAREAAHRTLTDRAVPRAESPIAHGLTLARIEAARSFYQGTKHLDEITTGSPS
;
A
#
# COMPACT_ATOMS: atom_id res chain seq x y z
N MET A 1 -7.42 -23.07 37.93
CA MET A 1 -8.01 -22.94 36.58
C MET A 1 -7.79 -21.50 36.15
N ASN A 2 -6.71 -21.23 35.40
CA ASN A 2 -6.45 -19.91 34.84
C ASN A 2 -6.95 -19.94 33.39
N THR A 3 -8.07 -19.27 33.15
CA THR A 3 -8.52 -18.94 31.81
C THR A 3 -7.58 -17.86 31.29
N GLN A 4 -6.64 -18.21 30.41
CA GLN A 4 -5.94 -17.20 29.62
C GLN A 4 -6.99 -16.59 28.69
N GLU A 5 -7.46 -15.40 29.05
CA GLU A 5 -8.17 -14.53 28.13
C GLU A 5 -7.25 -14.32 26.92
N GLY A 6 -7.65 -14.87 25.78
CA GLY A 6 -7.00 -14.62 24.50
C GLY A 6 -6.99 -13.11 24.29
N LYS A 7 -5.80 -12.51 24.38
CA LYS A 7 -5.57 -11.13 23.97
C LYS A 7 -6.02 -11.04 22.52
N ASN A 8 -7.18 -10.43 22.32
CA ASN A 8 -7.71 -10.15 21.00
C ASN A 8 -6.67 -9.26 20.29
N PRO A 9 -5.98 -9.72 19.23
CA PRO A 9 -5.00 -8.90 18.52
C PRO A 9 -5.66 -7.72 17.76
N MET A 10 -7.00 -7.69 17.72
CA MET A 10 -7.86 -6.74 16.99
C MET A 10 -7.44 -5.25 17.05
N PRO A 11 -7.06 -4.64 18.20
CA PRO A 11 -6.79 -3.20 18.23
C PRO A 11 -5.48 -2.80 17.54
N ILE A 12 -4.50 -3.72 17.49
CA ILE A 12 -3.14 -3.40 17.04
C ILE A 12 -3.10 -3.35 15.51
N TYR A 13 -3.75 -4.29 14.82
CA TYR A 13 -3.73 -4.34 13.36
C TYR A 13 -4.62 -3.27 12.71
N ASP A 14 -5.80 -2.99 13.27
CA ASP A 14 -6.64 -1.88 12.79
C ASP A 14 -5.89 -0.54 12.90
N THR A 15 -5.34 -0.25 14.08
CA THR A 15 -4.52 0.95 14.31
C THR A 15 -3.31 0.99 13.37
N TYR A 16 -2.62 -0.14 13.18
CA TYR A 16 -1.46 -0.22 12.29
C TYR A 16 -1.84 0.12 10.84
N VAL A 17 -2.88 -0.52 10.29
CA VAL A 17 -3.31 -0.31 8.90
C VAL A 17 -3.76 1.14 8.70
N ARG A 18 -4.48 1.72 9.66
CA ARG A 18 -4.91 3.13 9.61
C ARG A 18 -3.74 4.11 9.67
N ASN A 19 -2.79 3.89 10.58
CA ASN A 19 -1.59 4.74 10.65
C ASN A 19 -0.79 4.67 9.35
N ARG A 20 -0.65 3.48 8.76
CA ARG A 20 0.04 3.33 7.47
C ARG A 20 -0.69 3.98 6.31
N LEU A 21 -2.03 3.98 6.31
CA LEU A 21 -2.79 4.75 5.34
C LEU A 21 -2.60 6.26 5.52
N GLU A 22 -2.59 6.74 6.76
CA GLU A 22 -2.32 8.15 7.07
C GLU A 22 -0.93 8.57 6.59
N ASP A 23 0.11 7.80 6.94
CA ASP A 23 1.48 8.02 6.47
C ASP A 23 1.54 8.07 4.94
N ALA A 24 0.96 7.08 4.24
CA ALA A 24 0.96 7.03 2.78
C ALA A 24 0.17 8.19 2.13
N ARG A 25 -0.89 8.68 2.77
CA ARG A 25 -1.64 9.85 2.31
C ARG A 25 -0.84 11.14 2.53
N ASN A 26 -0.11 11.25 3.63
CA ASN A 26 0.78 12.38 3.88
C ASN A 26 1.92 12.43 2.85
N GLU A 27 2.56 11.29 2.57
CA GLU A 27 3.58 11.18 1.51
C GLU A 27 3.01 11.55 0.13
N CYS A 28 1.79 11.11 -0.18
CA CYS A 28 1.10 11.48 -1.41
C CYS A 28 0.85 12.99 -1.50
N ALA A 29 0.39 13.62 -0.42
CA ALA A 29 0.17 15.06 -0.38
C ALA A 29 1.48 15.85 -0.55
N GLU A 30 2.57 15.40 0.06
CA GLU A 30 3.89 16.01 -0.10
C GLU A 30 4.40 15.90 -1.55
N ALA A 31 4.28 14.73 -2.17
CA ALA A 31 4.64 14.54 -3.57
C ALA A 31 3.84 15.45 -4.51
N GLU A 32 2.54 15.61 -4.26
CA GLU A 32 1.68 16.52 -5.04
C GLU A 32 2.08 17.99 -4.88
N VAL A 33 2.43 18.41 -3.66
CA VAL A 33 2.97 19.75 -3.41
C VAL A 33 4.29 19.96 -4.14
N ASN A 34 5.18 18.97 -4.14
CA ASN A 34 6.46 19.04 -4.84
C ASN A 34 6.26 19.13 -6.36
N LEU A 35 5.30 18.39 -6.92
CA LEU A 35 4.92 18.52 -8.33
C LEU A 35 4.43 19.93 -8.67
N VAL A 36 3.55 20.52 -7.84
CA VAL A 36 3.08 21.89 -8.07
C VAL A 36 4.25 22.89 -8.04
N ARG A 37 5.17 22.76 -7.08
CA ARG A 37 6.36 23.61 -7.01
C ARG A 37 7.25 23.47 -8.24
N ALA A 38 7.47 22.24 -8.72
CA ALA A 38 8.26 21.99 -9.92
C ALA A 38 7.60 22.66 -11.15
N MET A 39 6.27 22.62 -11.25
CA MET A 39 5.52 23.32 -12.31
C MET A 39 5.67 24.84 -12.23
N GLU A 40 5.62 25.42 -11.02
CA GLU A 40 5.77 26.86 -10.80
C GLU A 40 7.18 27.36 -11.11
N ASN A 41 8.20 26.55 -10.81
CA ASN A 41 9.61 26.89 -11.04
C ASN A 41 10.08 26.61 -12.48
N GLY A 42 9.30 25.85 -13.27
CA GLY A 42 9.73 25.37 -14.59
C GLY A 42 10.79 24.27 -14.52
N ASP A 43 10.80 23.50 -13.42
CA ASP A 43 11.70 22.37 -13.21
C ASP A 43 11.27 21.16 -14.06
N GLU A 44 12.16 20.16 -14.17
CA GLU A 44 11.84 18.91 -14.85
C GLU A 44 10.75 18.12 -14.09
N LEU A 45 9.63 17.86 -14.76
CA LEU A 45 8.44 17.28 -14.12
C LEU A 45 8.43 15.76 -14.06
N ALA A 46 9.32 15.08 -14.79
CA ALA A 46 9.26 13.64 -14.97
C ALA A 46 9.36 12.90 -13.63
N ASP A 47 10.34 13.27 -12.80
CA ASP A 47 10.56 12.65 -11.49
C ASP A 47 9.43 12.96 -10.51
N ALA A 48 8.95 14.21 -10.49
CA ALA A 48 7.84 14.60 -9.62
C ALA A 48 6.52 13.90 -9.99
N VAL A 49 6.26 13.71 -11.29
CA VAL A 49 5.10 12.93 -11.76
C VAL A 49 5.26 11.45 -11.40
N ALA A 50 6.46 10.90 -11.54
CA ALA A 50 6.73 9.51 -11.16
C ALA A 50 6.53 9.28 -9.65
N GLU A 51 7.01 10.21 -8.82
CA GLU A 51 6.83 10.19 -7.36
C GLU A 51 5.35 10.26 -6.96
N VAL A 52 4.57 11.16 -7.55
CA VAL A 52 3.11 11.23 -7.33
C VAL A 52 2.41 9.95 -7.76
N ALA A 53 2.77 9.39 -8.92
CA ALA A 53 2.18 8.15 -9.41
C ALA A 53 2.46 6.98 -8.45
N TRP A 54 3.69 6.90 -7.94
CA TRP A 54 4.12 5.84 -7.02
C TRP A 54 3.45 5.98 -5.64
N THR A 55 3.48 7.17 -5.04
CA THR A 55 2.87 7.42 -3.71
C THR A 55 1.36 7.19 -3.72
N ARG A 56 0.65 7.66 -4.76
CA ARG A 56 -0.78 7.36 -4.96
C ARG A 56 -1.05 5.86 -5.09
N ALA A 57 -0.24 5.15 -5.88
CA ALA A 57 -0.39 3.72 -6.03
C ALA A 57 -0.12 2.98 -4.71
N LEU A 58 0.85 3.42 -3.91
CA LEU A 58 1.15 2.85 -2.60
C LEU A 58 -0.01 3.07 -1.62
N ALA A 59 -0.49 4.31 -1.51
CA ALA A 59 -1.64 4.65 -0.67
C ALA A 59 -2.88 3.82 -1.02
N SER A 60 -3.10 3.51 -2.31
CA SER A 60 -4.25 2.71 -2.74
C SER A 60 -4.28 1.29 -2.17
N TRP A 61 -3.13 0.70 -1.84
CA TRP A 61 -3.09 -0.64 -1.22
C TRP A 61 -3.54 -0.60 0.24
N TRP A 62 -3.13 0.42 0.99
CA TRP A 62 -3.58 0.64 2.36
C TRP A 62 -5.06 1.04 2.40
N ASP A 63 -5.49 1.87 1.46
CA ASP A 63 -6.88 2.31 1.32
C ASP A 63 -7.82 1.13 1.04
N ALA A 64 -7.39 0.18 0.21
CA ALA A 64 -8.13 -1.06 -0.05
C ALA A 64 -8.33 -1.88 1.24
N ALA A 65 -7.29 -2.02 2.07
CA ALA A 65 -7.39 -2.72 3.35
C ALA A 65 -8.34 -2.01 4.31
N VAL A 66 -8.22 -0.69 4.48
CA VAL A 66 -9.13 0.11 5.33
C VAL A 66 -10.57 0.05 4.82
N THR A 67 -10.77 0.09 3.50
CA THR A 67 -12.10 -0.02 2.89
C THR A 67 -12.76 -1.36 3.23
N ALA A 68 -12.02 -2.47 3.17
CA ALA A 68 -12.53 -3.78 3.56
C ALA A 68 -12.89 -3.87 5.05
N ILE A 69 -12.14 -3.18 5.93
CA ILE A 69 -12.46 -3.09 7.36
C ILE A 69 -13.74 -2.27 7.56
N ASP A 70 -13.78 -1.05 7.02
CA ASP A 70 -14.82 -0.06 7.33
C ASP A 70 -16.16 -0.37 6.65
N HIS A 71 -16.14 -0.89 5.41
CA HIS A 71 -17.34 -1.10 4.61
C HIS A 71 -17.78 -2.57 4.53
N GLU A 72 -16.84 -3.51 4.61
CA GLU A 72 -17.14 -4.95 4.49
C GLU A 72 -17.13 -5.65 5.86
N GLY A 73 -16.69 -4.96 6.92
CA GLY A 73 -16.59 -5.52 8.27
C GLY A 73 -15.52 -6.63 8.37
N THR A 74 -14.54 -6.62 7.48
CA THR A 74 -13.48 -7.63 7.42
C THR A 74 -12.54 -7.46 8.62
N ASP A 75 -12.10 -8.58 9.22
CA ASP A 75 -11.07 -8.53 10.25
C ASP A 75 -9.81 -7.83 9.72
N PRO A 76 -9.15 -6.94 10.47
CA PRO A 76 -7.99 -6.19 9.99
C PRO A 76 -6.84 -7.05 9.46
N VAL A 77 -6.63 -8.25 10.03
CA VAL A 77 -5.61 -9.18 9.56
C VAL A 77 -6.00 -9.75 8.19
N ASP A 78 -7.25 -10.16 8.04
CA ASP A 78 -7.77 -10.70 6.78
C ASP A 78 -7.81 -9.63 5.68
N ALA A 79 -8.21 -8.40 6.00
CA ALA A 79 -8.22 -7.28 5.06
C ALA A 79 -6.80 -6.98 4.54
N LEU A 80 -5.81 -7.00 5.43
CA LEU A 80 -4.42 -6.80 5.05
C LEU A 80 -3.87 -7.96 4.23
N ALA A 81 -4.19 -9.21 4.59
CA ALA A 81 -3.83 -10.39 3.81
C ALA A 81 -4.43 -10.36 2.40
N GLN A 82 -5.68 -9.92 2.25
CA GLN A 82 -6.33 -9.74 0.95
C GLN A 82 -5.65 -8.66 0.10
N ALA A 83 -5.35 -7.50 0.68
CA ALA A 83 -4.61 -6.44 -0.01
C ALA A 83 -3.22 -6.90 -0.44
N ARG A 84 -2.54 -7.66 0.42
CA ARG A 84 -1.22 -8.26 0.15
C ARG A 84 -1.27 -9.27 -1.00
N GLU A 85 -2.27 -10.14 -1.01
CA GLU A 85 -2.47 -11.08 -2.11
C GLU A 85 -2.80 -10.35 -3.43
N ALA A 86 -3.58 -9.27 -3.39
CA ALA A 86 -3.84 -8.45 -4.58
C ALA A 86 -2.57 -7.75 -5.11
N ALA A 87 -1.69 -7.29 -4.22
CA ALA A 87 -0.38 -6.77 -4.59
C ALA A 87 0.51 -7.87 -5.20
N HIS A 88 0.54 -9.06 -4.60
CA HIS A 88 1.26 -10.22 -5.13
C HIS A 88 0.80 -10.60 -6.54
N ARG A 89 -0.52 -10.70 -6.77
CA ARG A 89 -1.10 -10.94 -8.11
C ARG A 89 -0.70 -9.87 -9.12
N THR A 90 -0.60 -8.61 -8.70
CA THR A 90 -0.11 -7.54 -9.57
C THR A 90 1.33 -7.80 -10.04
N LEU A 91 2.18 -8.36 -9.17
CA LEU A 91 3.56 -8.70 -9.50
C LEU A 91 3.67 -9.94 -10.41
N THR A 92 2.79 -10.92 -10.24
CA THR A 92 2.80 -12.15 -11.06
C THR A 92 2.12 -11.97 -12.41
N ASP A 93 0.97 -11.30 -12.45
CA ASP A 93 0.10 -11.27 -13.63
C ASP A 93 0.46 -10.13 -14.58
N ARG A 94 1.10 -9.07 -14.07
CA ARG A 94 1.45 -7.85 -14.83
C ARG A 94 2.95 -7.62 -14.94
N ALA A 95 3.76 -8.68 -14.91
CA ALA A 95 5.22 -8.58 -15.01
C ALA A 95 5.72 -7.83 -16.28
N VAL A 96 4.90 -7.73 -17.33
CA VAL A 96 5.19 -6.93 -18.52
C VAL A 96 4.05 -5.92 -18.75
N PRO A 97 4.29 -4.61 -18.60
CA PRO A 97 3.28 -3.59 -18.89
C PRO A 97 2.87 -3.63 -20.37
N ARG A 98 1.60 -3.97 -20.64
CA ARG A 98 0.99 -3.84 -21.98
C ARG A 98 0.13 -2.58 -21.97
N ALA A 99 0.75 -1.43 -22.22
CA ALA A 99 0.07 -0.14 -22.24
C ALA A 99 0.20 0.50 -23.63
N GLU A 100 -0.90 1.08 -24.13
CA GLU A 100 -0.96 1.68 -25.47
C GLU A 100 -0.29 3.06 -25.53
N SER A 101 0.00 3.69 -24.38
CA SER A 101 0.64 5.00 -24.30
C SER A 101 1.80 5.05 -23.28
N PRO A 102 2.80 5.92 -23.48
CA PRO A 102 3.91 6.11 -22.54
C PRO A 102 3.45 6.51 -21.13
N ILE A 103 2.40 7.34 -21.02
CA ILE A 103 1.83 7.74 -19.73
C ILE A 103 1.23 6.53 -19.01
N ALA A 104 0.41 5.73 -19.71
CA ALA A 104 -0.18 4.52 -19.14
C ALA A 104 0.90 3.48 -18.78
N HIS A 105 1.99 3.43 -19.55
CA HIS A 105 3.16 2.60 -19.24
C HIS A 105 3.82 3.06 -17.93
N GLY A 106 4.09 4.35 -17.76
CA GLY A 106 4.65 4.92 -16.54
C GLY A 106 3.78 4.68 -15.30
N LEU A 107 2.47 4.89 -15.41
CA LEU A 107 1.53 4.59 -14.32
C LEU A 107 1.50 3.10 -13.97
N THR A 108 1.64 2.22 -14.97
CA THR A 108 1.70 0.77 -14.74
C THR A 108 2.99 0.38 -14.02
N LEU A 109 4.14 0.96 -14.40
CA LEU A 109 5.41 0.76 -13.70
C LEU A 109 5.32 1.24 -12.25
N ALA A 110 4.82 2.46 -12.01
CA ALA A 110 4.61 3.00 -10.67
C ALA A 110 3.73 2.08 -9.82
N ARG A 111 2.65 1.51 -10.39
CA ARG A 111 1.81 0.54 -9.69
C ARG A 111 2.54 -0.76 -9.35
N ILE A 112 3.36 -1.28 -10.25
CA ILE A 112 4.16 -2.50 -10.01
C ILE A 112 5.20 -2.26 -8.90
N GLU A 113 5.87 -1.11 -8.93
CA GLU A 113 6.84 -0.72 -7.90
C GLU A 113 6.17 -0.50 -6.55
N ALA A 114 5.03 0.19 -6.51
CA ALA A 114 4.25 0.35 -5.28
C ALA A 114 3.75 -0.99 -4.75
N ALA A 115 3.29 -1.90 -5.62
CA ALA A 115 2.89 -3.26 -5.22
C ALA A 115 4.08 -4.03 -4.62
N ARG A 116 5.28 -3.90 -5.19
CA ARG A 116 6.51 -4.50 -4.66
C ARG A 116 6.84 -3.94 -3.28
N SER A 117 6.83 -2.62 -3.12
CA SER A 117 7.11 -1.96 -1.85
C SER A 117 6.09 -2.35 -0.77
N PHE A 118 4.80 -2.37 -1.11
CA PHE A 118 3.75 -2.81 -0.20
C PHE A 118 3.92 -4.29 0.21
N TYR A 119 4.10 -5.18 -0.77
CA TYR A 119 4.29 -6.61 -0.52
C TYR A 119 5.59 -6.92 0.24
N GLN A 120 6.68 -6.21 0.00
CA GLN A 120 7.89 -6.43 0.81
C GLN A 120 7.75 -5.81 2.20
N GLY A 121 7.21 -4.60 2.29
CA GLY A 121 7.01 -3.85 3.53
C GLY A 121 6.08 -4.53 4.52
N THR A 122 5.13 -5.35 4.05
CA THR A 122 4.17 -6.09 4.90
C THR A 122 4.60 -7.53 5.22
N LYS A 123 5.75 -8.02 4.71
CA LYS A 123 6.18 -9.42 4.89
C LYS A 123 6.33 -9.84 6.36
N HIS A 124 6.83 -8.95 7.21
CA HIS A 124 7.01 -9.21 8.64
C HIS A 124 5.70 -9.51 9.39
N LEU A 125 4.54 -9.18 8.80
CA LEU A 125 3.22 -9.44 9.40
C LEU A 125 2.74 -10.88 9.15
N ASP A 126 3.22 -11.53 8.07
CA ASP A 126 3.00 -12.96 7.84
C ASP A 126 3.63 -13.78 8.98
N GLU A 127 4.82 -13.38 9.42
CA GLU A 127 5.58 -14.06 10.48
C GLU A 127 4.87 -13.99 11.84
N ILE A 128 4.16 -12.90 12.12
CA ILE A 128 3.40 -12.68 13.36
C ILE A 128 2.10 -13.50 13.37
N THR A 129 1.47 -13.70 12.20
CA THR A 129 0.19 -14.41 12.07
C THR A 129 0.35 -15.93 11.99
N THR A 130 1.47 -16.44 11.47
CA THR A 130 1.71 -17.89 11.37
C THR A 130 2.26 -18.55 12.65
N GLY A 131 2.57 -17.79 13.70
CA GLY A 131 2.92 -18.34 15.01
C GLY A 131 4.11 -19.31 15.01
N SER A 132 5.15 -19.08 14.19
CA SER A 132 6.40 -19.81 14.33
C SER A 132 7.22 -19.19 15.48
N PRO A 133 7.40 -19.88 16.62
CA PRO A 133 8.45 -19.50 17.55
C PRO A 133 9.79 -19.80 16.87
N SER A 134 10.66 -18.80 16.80
CA SER A 134 12.09 -18.99 16.55
C SER A 134 12.71 -19.92 17.58
#